data_AF-A0A534NAH8-F1
#
_entry.id   AF-A0A534NAH8-F1
#
_cell.length_a   1.000
_cell.length_b   1.000
_cell.length_c   1.000
_cell.angle_alpha   90.00
_cell.angle_beta   90.00
_cell.angle_gamma   90.00
#
_symmetry.space_group_name_H-M   'P 1'
#
loop_
_entity.id
_entity.type
_entity.pdbx_description
1 polymer ?
#
loop_
_entity_poly.entity_id
_entity_poly.type
_entity_poly.pdbx_seq_one_letter_code
_entity_poly.pdbx_strand_id
1 'polypeptide(L)' 'MSAAPFSRTNVAQNFEHFISHETREAVTDEDLNAWYDRRGYEADDKCAWSPAPFIDPCTGYAYQYEWSNANSGCVKTR' A
#
# COMPACT_ATOMS: atom_id res chain seq x y z
N MET A 1 -17.14 2.39 4.75
CA MET A 1 -15.67 2.41 4.70
C MET A 1 -15.17 3.43 5.72
N SER A 2 -14.38 3.01 6.72
CA SER A 2 -13.76 3.93 7.68
C SER A 2 -12.32 4.13 7.24
N ALA A 3 -12.01 5.27 6.64
CA ALA A 3 -10.62 5.65 6.39
C ALA A 3 -9.91 5.73 7.74
N ALA A 4 -8.81 4.98 7.91
CA ALA A 4 -7.92 5.24 9.03
C ALA A 4 -7.50 6.71 8.95
N PRO A 5 -7.53 7.48 10.05
CA PRO A 5 -7.22 8.90 9.97
C PRO A 5 -5.78 9.08 9.48
N PHE A 6 -5.62 9.68 8.30
CA PHE A 6 -4.36 10.22 7.73
C PHE A 6 -3.79 11.37 8.59
N SER A 7 -3.90 11.29 9.91
CA SER A 7 -3.62 12.38 10.86
C SER A 7 -2.13 12.68 11.01
N ARG A 8 -1.23 11.94 10.34
CA ARG A 8 0.23 12.09 10.48
C ARG A 8 0.96 12.34 9.16
N THR A 9 0.24 12.49 8.05
CA THR A 9 0.81 12.73 6.73
C THR A 9 0.38 14.11 6.23
N ASN A 10 1.29 14.82 5.58
CA ASN A 10 0.95 16.03 4.84
C ASN A 10 0.39 15.68 3.44
N VAL A 11 -0.02 16.70 2.68
CA VAL A 11 -0.60 16.49 1.34
C VAL A 11 0.36 15.77 0.38
N ALA A 12 1.66 16.12 0.41
CA ALA A 12 2.66 15.46 -0.41
C ALA A 12 2.79 13.98 -0.04
N GLN A 13 2.83 13.67 1.26
CA GLN A 13 2.89 12.30 1.77
C GLN A 13 1.64 11.47 1.44
N ASN A 14 0.46 12.09 1.38
CA ASN A 14 -0.74 11.39 0.90
C ASN A 14 -0.61 11.05 -0.60
N PHE A 15 -0.07 11.96 -1.40
CA PHE A 15 0.17 11.74 -2.81
C PHE A 15 1.26 10.68 -3.05
N GLU A 16 2.32 10.68 -2.24
CA GLU A 16 3.39 9.67 -2.26
C GLU A 16 2.87 8.27 -1.95
N HIS A 17 2.02 8.13 -0.92
CA HIS A 17 1.37 6.86 -0.63
C HIS A 17 0.53 6.41 -1.83
N PHE A 18 -0.36 7.28 -2.31
CA PHE A 18 -1.21 6.98 -3.46
C PHE A 18 -0.39 6.54 -4.68
N ILE A 19 0.58 7.33 -5.12
CA ILE A 19 1.37 6.98 -6.31
C ILE A 19 2.20 5.71 -6.10
N SER A 20 2.68 5.44 -4.87
CA SER A 20 3.41 4.20 -4.58
C SER A 20 2.53 2.95 -4.74
N HIS A 21 1.26 3.04 -4.29
CA HIS A 21 0.26 1.99 -4.43
C HIS A 21 -0.09 1.75 -5.91
N GLU A 22 -0.47 2.79 -6.63
CA GLU A 22 -0.83 2.69 -8.06
C GLU A 22 0.34 2.21 -8.92
N THR A 23 1.58 2.58 -8.58
CA THR A 23 2.77 2.09 -9.28
C THR A 23 2.97 0.59 -9.07
N ARG A 24 2.64 0.06 -7.89
CA ARG A 24 2.75 -1.37 -7.61
C ARG A 24 1.70 -2.17 -8.37
N GLU A 25 0.45 -1.71 -8.35
CA GLU A 25 -0.63 -2.30 -9.14
C GLU A 25 -0.26 -2.35 -10.63
N ALA A 26 0.28 -1.25 -11.18
CA ALA A 26 0.71 -1.21 -12.57
C ALA A 26 1.88 -2.16 -12.89
N VAL A 27 2.67 -2.57 -11.90
CA VAL A 27 3.80 -3.49 -12.06
C VAL A 27 3.36 -4.95 -11.91
N THR A 28 2.32 -5.23 -11.13
CA THR A 28 1.80 -6.58 -10.88
C THR A 28 0.64 -6.96 -11.81
N ASP A 29 -0.02 -5.96 -12.39
CA ASP A 29 -1.20 -6.10 -13.23
C ASP A 29 -1.18 -5.16 -14.46
N GLU A 30 -0.23 -5.39 -15.37
CA GLU A 30 -0.11 -4.63 -16.61
C GLU A 30 -1.31 -4.77 -17.55
N ASP A 31 -2.07 -5.85 -17.43
CA ASP A 31 -3.22 -6.20 -18.27
C ASP A 31 -4.57 -5.78 -17.66
N LEU A 32 -4.57 -5.15 -16.48
CA LEU A 32 -5.76 -4.72 -15.75
C LEU A 32 -6.73 -5.87 -15.43
N ASN A 33 -6.21 -7.07 -15.19
CA ASN A 33 -6.96 -8.28 -14.86
C ASN A 33 -6.80 -8.75 -13.40
N ALA A 34 -5.96 -8.07 -12.64
CA ALA A 34 -5.67 -8.11 -11.21
C ALA A 34 -5.36 -9.48 -10.59
N TRP A 35 -4.42 -9.48 -9.65
CA TRP A 35 -3.99 -10.70 -8.95
C TRP A 35 -4.76 -10.88 -7.65
N TYR A 36 -5.99 -11.40 -7.78
CA TYR A 36 -6.86 -11.61 -6.65
C TYR A 36 -6.51 -12.85 -5.82
N ASP A 37 -6.67 -12.74 -4.51
CA ASP A 37 -6.73 -13.91 -3.64
C ASP A 37 -8.12 -14.55 -3.58
N ARG A 38 -8.21 -15.67 -2.86
CA ARG A 38 -9.48 -16.41 -2.70
C ARG A 38 -10.59 -15.62 -1.99
N ARG A 39 -10.26 -14.50 -1.37
CA ARG A 39 -11.19 -13.61 -0.67
C ARG A 39 -11.56 -12.40 -1.54
N GLY A 40 -10.99 -12.31 -2.75
CA GLY A 40 -11.26 -11.24 -3.72
C GLY A 40 -10.44 -9.98 -3.47
N TYR A 41 -9.37 -10.03 -2.68
CA TYR A 41 -8.45 -8.89 -2.53
C TYR A 41 -7.38 -8.95 -3.59
N GLU A 42 -7.24 -7.87 -4.36
CA GLU A 42 -6.11 -7.61 -5.25
C GLU A 42 -4.83 -7.51 -4.40
N ALA A 43 -3.69 -7.85 -4.98
CA ALA A 43 -2.46 -8.09 -4.23
C ALA A 43 -1.96 -6.83 -3.51
N ASP A 44 -1.97 -5.70 -4.21
CA ASP A 44 -1.45 -4.42 -3.74
C ASP A 44 -2.50 -3.60 -2.95
N ASP A 45 -3.78 -3.99 -3.01
CA ASP A 45 -4.90 -3.48 -2.22
C ASP A 45 -4.93 -4.02 -0.78
N LYS A 46 -4.32 -5.16 -0.51
CA LYS A 46 -4.42 -5.85 0.79
C LYS A 46 -3.96 -5.02 1.99
N CYS A 47 -3.09 -4.06 1.74
CA CYS A 47 -2.54 -3.16 2.75
C CYS A 47 -3.02 -1.71 2.58
N ALA A 48 -3.79 -1.43 1.52
CA ALA A 48 -4.54 -0.18 1.39
C ALA A 48 -5.78 -0.24 2.31
N TRP A 49 -6.07 0.71 3.19
CA TRP A 49 -5.34 1.88 3.70
C TRP A 49 -5.00 1.66 5.19
N SER A 50 -4.70 0.40 5.54
CA SER A 50 -4.45 -0.05 6.90
C SER A 50 -3.38 -1.15 6.91
N PRO A 51 -2.26 -0.94 7.60
CA PRO A 51 -1.94 0.22 8.45
C PRO A 51 -1.74 1.52 7.66
N ALA A 52 -1.80 2.66 8.37
CA ALA A 52 -1.45 3.96 7.79
C ALA A 52 -0.03 3.92 7.18
N PRO A 53 0.24 4.69 6.12
CA PRO A 53 1.54 4.69 5.45
C PRO A 53 2.66 4.97 6.44
N PHE A 54 3.82 4.34 6.21
CA PHE A 54 5.01 4.62 7.01
C PHE A 54 5.84 5.72 6.33
N ILE A 55 6.43 6.58 7.16
CA ILE A 55 7.37 7.59 6.69
C ILE A 55 8.78 7.04 6.79
N ASP A 56 9.50 7.03 5.68
CA ASP A 56 10.92 6.73 5.67
C ASP A 56 11.67 7.82 6.46
N PRO A 57 12.45 7.47 7.50
CA PRO A 57 13.10 8.45 8.36
C PRO A 57 14.27 9.18 7.67
N CYS A 58 14.81 8.63 6.58
CA CYS A 58 15.94 9.19 5.85
C CYS A 58 15.47 10.17 4.76
N THR A 59 14.36 9.87 4.09
CA THR A 59 13.87 10.65 2.94
C THR A 59 12.62 11.46 3.25
N GLY A 60 11.85 11.09 4.27
CA GLY A 60 10.56 11.70 4.58
C GLY A 60 9.39 11.24 3.69
N TYR A 61 9.66 10.33 2.74
CA TYR A 61 8.64 9.80 1.84
C TYR A 61 7.68 8.85 2.55
N ALA A 62 6.39 8.94 2.19
CA ALA A 62 5.37 8.02 2.64
C ALA A 62 5.22 6.84 1.69
N TYR A 63 5.26 5.62 2.25
CA TYR A 63 5.09 4.37 1.51
C TYR A 63 3.98 3.50 2.09
N GLN A 64 3.33 2.73 1.22
CA GLN A 64 2.43 1.66 1.64
C GLN A 64 3.20 0.48 2.22
N TYR A 65 2.60 -0.21 3.19
CA TYR A 65 3.04 -1.55 3.55
C TYR A 65 2.67 -2.54 2.44
N GLU A 66 3.41 -3.62 2.33
CA GLU A 66 3.22 -4.61 1.28
C GLU A 66 2.74 -5.93 1.86
N TRP A 67 1.84 -6.62 1.14
CA TRP A 67 1.36 -7.92 1.59
C TRP A 67 2.44 -8.99 1.42
N SER A 68 2.80 -9.66 2.52
CA SER A 68 3.67 -10.84 2.50
C SER A 68 2.86 -12.10 2.72
N ASN A 69 2.89 -13.02 1.75
CA ASN A 69 2.35 -14.37 1.92
C ASN A 69 3.10 -15.16 3.01
N ALA A 70 4.39 -14.91 3.22
CA ALA A 70 5.19 -15.59 4.23
C ALA A 70 4.81 -15.15 5.66
N ASN A 71 4.52 -13.86 5.84
CA ASN A 71 4.18 -13.29 7.15
C ASN A 71 2.66 -13.24 7.37
N SER A 72 1.87 -13.57 6.34
CA SER A 72 0.41 -13.47 6.35
C SER A 72 -0.09 -12.08 6.80
N GLY A 73 0.57 -11.02 6.32
CA GLY A 73 0.30 -9.66 6.76
C GLY A 73 1.09 -8.57 6.05
N CYS A 74 0.77 -7.33 6.39
CA CYS A 74 1.38 -6.11 5.85
C CYS A 74 2.72 -5.81 6.50
N VAL A 75 3.79 -5.74 5.71
CA VAL A 75 5.17 -5.54 6.17
C VAL A 75 5.85 -4.38 5.44
N LYS A 76 6.85 -3.75 6.07
CA LYS A 76 7.66 -2.68 5.43
C LYS A 76 8.70 -3.25 4.46
N THR A 77 9.27 -4.39 4.84
CA THR A 77 10.28 -5.15 4.10
C THR A 77 10.03 -6.64 4.36
N ARG A 78 10.51 -7.50 3.45
CA ARG A 78 10.32 -8.96 3.49
C ARG A 78 10.60 -9.58 4.86
#